data_AF-A0A5K0W179-F1
#
_entry.id   AF-A0A5K0W179-F1
#
_cell.length_a   1.000
_cell.length_b   1.000
_cell.length_c   1.000
_cell.angle_alpha   90.00
_cell.angle_beta   90.00
_cell.angle_gamma   90.00
#
_symmetry.space_group_name_H-M   'P 1'
#
loop_
_entity.id
_entity.type
_entity.pdbx_description
1 polymer ?
#
loop_
_entity_poly.entity_id
_entity_poly.type
_entity_poly.pdbx_seq_one_letter_code
_entity_poly.pdbx_strand_id
1 'polypeptide(L)'
;TWILWSEGRALELVDPKQLESCPRAEILRCIHIGLLCVQEDPDDRPTMSSILLMLNSTSATLQKPSSPALVLDRSRGLWILNASSSDILEYESKASDD
;
A
#
# COMPACT_ATOMS: atom_id res chain seq x y z
N THR A 1 -0.16 6.13 -2.97
CA THR A 1 -1.09 5.25 -2.24
C THR A 1 -0.67 5.11 -0.79
N TRP A 2 0.47 4.46 -0.50
CA TRP A 2 0.99 4.30 0.86
C TRP A 2 1.09 5.62 1.64
N ILE A 3 1.76 6.63 1.06
CA ILE A 3 1.98 7.94 1.70
C ILE A 3 0.66 8.55 2.20
N LEU A 4 -0.33 8.67 1.31
CA LEU A 4 -1.64 9.23 1.66
C LEU A 4 -2.34 8.43 2.75
N TRP A 5 -2.22 7.09 2.72
CA TRP A 5 -2.75 6.26 3.80
C TRP A 5 -2.01 6.52 5.13
N SER A 6 -0.67 6.58 5.12
CA SER A 6 0.14 6.81 6.32
C SER A 6 -0.07 8.20 6.94
N GLU A 7 -0.47 9.18 6.14
CA GLU A 7 -0.81 10.54 6.57
C GLU A 7 -2.28 10.69 7.03
N GLY A 8 -3.08 9.62 7.01
CA GLY A 8 -4.52 9.67 7.33
C GLY A 8 -5.38 10.28 6.23
N ARG A 9 -4.82 10.46 5.03
CA ARG A 9 -5.42 11.07 3.84
C ARG A 9 -5.86 10.02 2.80
N ALA A 10 -6.11 8.79 3.24
CA ALA A 10 -6.44 7.66 2.36
C ALA A 10 -7.65 7.92 1.45
N LEU A 11 -8.63 8.72 1.89
CA LEU A 11 -9.82 9.03 1.10
C LEU A 11 -9.52 9.83 -0.18
N GLU A 12 -8.37 10.51 -0.26
CA GLU A 12 -7.94 11.20 -1.49
C GLU A 12 -7.58 10.24 -2.63
N LEU A 13 -7.44 8.94 -2.35
CA LEU A 13 -7.24 7.90 -3.36
C LEU A 13 -8.52 7.48 -4.07
N VAL A 14 -9.68 7.91 -3.57
CA VAL A 14 -10.98 7.35 -3.90
C VAL A 14 -11.70 8.25 -4.88
N ASP A 15 -12.32 7.66 -5.90
CA ASP A 15 -13.18 8.39 -6.82
C ASP A 15 -14.28 9.11 -6.01
N PRO A 16 -14.50 10.43 -6.21
CA PRO A 16 -15.55 11.18 -5.52
C PRO A 16 -16.93 10.52 -5.55
N LYS A 17 -17.29 9.83 -6.63
CA LYS A 17 -18.57 9.11 -6.73
C LYS A 17 -18.69 7.97 -5.72
N GLN A 18 -17.57 7.33 -5.38
CA GLN A 18 -17.54 6.26 -4.38
C GLN A 18 -17.64 6.82 -2.95
N LEU A 19 -17.19 8.06 -2.72
CA LEU A 19 -17.34 8.75 -1.44
C LEU A 19 -18.81 9.10 -1.14
N GLU A 20 -19.65 9.18 -2.17
CA GLU A 20 -21.10 9.42 -2.04
C GLU A 20 -21.91 8.12 -1.89
N SER A 21 -21.45 7.02 -2.51
CA SER A 21 -22.20 5.76 -2.59
C SER A 21 -21.88 4.77 -1.46
N CYS A 22 -20.75 4.92 -0.77
CA CYS A 22 -20.24 3.90 0.15
C CYS A 22 -19.78 4.51 1.49
N PRO A 23 -20.04 3.86 2.64
CA PRO A 23 -19.58 4.37 3.93
C PRO A 23 -18.07 4.56 3.98
N ARG A 24 -17.61 5.73 4.43
CA ARG A 24 -16.17 6.04 4.53
C ARG A 24 -15.38 4.98 5.31
N ALA A 25 -15.97 4.39 6.35
CA ALA A 25 -15.35 3.34 7.14
C ALA A 25 -15.08 2.06 6.31
N GLU A 26 -15.99 1.70 5.41
CA GLU A 26 -15.82 0.55 4.51
C GLU A 26 -14.76 0.84 3.46
N ILE A 27 -14.74 2.05 2.91
CA ILE A 27 -13.71 2.50 1.97
C ILE A 27 -12.32 2.44 2.62
N LEU A 28 -12.17 3.02 3.82
CA LEU A 28 -10.92 3.00 4.57
C LEU A 28 -10.47 1.56 4.89
N ARG A 29 -11.41 0.68 5.24
CA ARG A 29 -11.13 -0.74 5.46
C ARG A 29 -10.66 -1.42 4.17
N CYS A 30 -11.33 -1.19 3.05
CA CYS A 30 -10.92 -1.75 1.76
C CYS A 30 -9.52 -1.28 1.34
N ILE A 31 -9.18 -0.01 1.55
CA ILE A 31 -7.83 0.50 1.30
C ILE A 31 -6.82 -0.22 2.20
N HIS A 32 -7.12 -0.35 3.49
CA HIS A 32 -6.25 -1.02 4.45
C HIS A 32 -5.99 -2.49 4.09
N ILE A 33 -7.05 -3.23 3.75
CA ILE A 33 -6.95 -4.62 3.30
C ILE A 33 -6.17 -4.70 1.98
N GLY A 34 -6.43 -3.79 1.04
CA GLY A 34 -5.70 -3.70 -0.22
C GLY A 34 -4.19 -3.50 -0.01
N LEU A 35 -3.79 -2.71 0.99
CA LEU A 35 -2.39 -2.54 1.38
C LEU A 35 -1.79 -3.82 1.97
N LEU A 36 -2.54 -4.56 2.79
CA LEU A 36 -2.10 -5.87 3.31
C LEU A 36 -1.91 -6.92 2.19
N CYS A 37 -2.73 -6.87 1.14
CA CYS A 37 -2.63 -7.81 0.02
C CYS A 37 -1.38 -7.62 -0.85
N VAL A 38 -0.75 -6.45 -0.80
CA VAL A 38 0.42 -6.09 -1.63
C VAL A 38 1.69 -5.96 -0.80
N GLN A 39 1.71 -6.59 0.37
CA GLN A 39 2.91 -6.67 1.21
C GLN A 39 4.04 -7.36 0.44
N GLU A 40 5.26 -6.85 0.64
CA GLU A 40 6.45 -7.38 -0.01
C GLU A 40 6.67 -8.84 0.42
N ASP A 41 6.71 -9.09 1.72
CA ASP A 41 6.75 -10.43 2.29
C ASP A 41 5.42 -11.16 2.00
N PRO A 42 5.44 -12.31 1.29
CA PRO A 42 4.26 -13.14 1.08
C PRO A 42 3.60 -13.62 2.37
N ASP A 43 4.36 -13.83 3.44
CA ASP A 43 3.86 -14.35 4.72
C ASP A 43 3.02 -13.29 5.47
N ASP A 44 3.22 -12.00 5.15
CA ASP A 44 2.42 -10.90 5.69
C ASP A 44 1.09 -10.70 4.94
N ARG A 45 0.88 -11.40 3.82
CA ARG A 45 -0.34 -11.25 3.01
C ARG A 45 -1.50 -12.05 3.63
N PRO A 46 -2.69 -11.45 3.75
CA PRO A 46 -3.83 -12.15 4.31
C PRO A 46 -4.31 -13.24 3.35
N THR A 47 -4.72 -14.38 3.92
CA THR A 47 -5.40 -15.43 3.16
C THR A 47 -6.77 -14.94 2.69
N MET A 48 -7.32 -15.55 1.63
CA MET A 48 -8.66 -15.21 1.14
C MET A 48 -9.76 -15.37 2.20
N SER A 49 -9.66 -16.38 3.06
CA SER A 49 -10.60 -16.55 4.19
C SER A 49 -10.49 -15.42 5.21
N SER A 50 -9.27 -14.97 5.50
CA SER A 50 -9.02 -13.82 6.38
C SER A 50 -9.60 -12.54 5.78
N ILE A 51 -9.38 -12.29 4.48
CA ILE A 51 -9.95 -11.13 3.76
C ILE A 51 -11.48 -11.11 3.89
N LEU A 52 -12.16 -12.23 3.65
CA LEU A 52 -13.61 -12.31 3.79
C LEU A 52 -14.07 -12.02 5.22
N LEU A 53 -13.35 -12.54 6.21
CA LEU A 53 -13.65 -12.25 7.61
C LEU A 53 -13.49 -10.75 7.92
N MET A 54 -12.41 -10.12 7.45
CA MET A 54 -12.13 -8.70 7.65
C MET A 54 -13.21 -7.82 7.00
N LEU A 55 -13.66 -8.17 5.80
CA LEU A 55 -14.71 -7.43 5.09
C LEU A 55 -16.07 -7.53 5.80
N ASN A 56 -16.42 -8.72 6.29
CA ASN A 56 -17.71 -8.98 6.93
C ASN A 56 -17.76 -8.55 8.41
N SER A 57 -16.61 -8.35 9.06
CA SER A 57 -16.53 -8.04 10.49
C SER A 57 -16.22 -6.58 10.73
N THR A 58 -17.18 -5.84 11.29
CA THR A 58 -17.00 -4.42 11.62
C THR A 58 -16.00 -4.16 12.76
N SER A 59 -15.73 -5.18 13.59
CA SER A 59 -14.87 -5.08 14.79
C SER A 59 -13.54 -5.84 14.66
N ALA A 60 -13.20 -6.37 13.48
CA ALA A 60 -11.94 -7.07 13.31
C ALA A 60 -10.75 -6.11 13.50
N THR A 61 -9.82 -6.47 14.38
CA THR A 61 -8.57 -5.74 14.55
C THR A 61 -7.63 -6.10 13.40
N LEU A 62 -7.33 -5.14 12.53
CA LEU A 62 -6.47 -5.37 11.37
C LEU A 62 -5.03 -5.03 11.72
N GLN A 63 -4.09 -5.89 11.32
CA GLN A 63 -2.66 -5.58 11.42
C GLN A 63 -2.34 -4.31 10.64
N LYS A 64 -1.40 -3.51 11.14
CA LYS A 64 -0.90 -2.34 10.41
C LYS A 64 -0.07 -2.84 9.21
N PRO A 65 -0.38 -2.42 7.98
CA PRO A 65 0.48 -2.66 6.84
C PRO A 65 1.92 -2.18 7.10
N SER A 66 2.90 -2.74 6.40
CA SER A 66 4.29 -2.27 6.42
C SER A 66 4.57 -1.30 5.28
N SER A 67 5.55 -0.42 5.46
CA SER A 67 5.97 0.46 4.36
C SER A 67 6.41 -0.38 3.17
N PRO A 68 5.99 -0.06 1.93
CA PRO A 68 6.51 -0.73 0.77
C PRO A 68 8.02 -0.42 0.66
N ALA A 69 8.81 -1.40 0.19
CA ALA A 69 10.23 -1.21 -0.09
C ALA A 69 10.50 -0.06 -1.07
N LEU A 70 9.56 0.18 -1.99
CA LEU A 70 9.68 1.20 -3.03
C LEU A 70 8.48 2.16 -2.98
N VAL A 71 8.74 3.38 -2.52
CA VAL A 71 7.76 4.48 -2.60
C VAL A 71 8.01 5.24 -3.90
N LEU A 72 7.13 5.06 -4.88
CA LEU A 72 7.26 5.71 -6.19
C LEU A 72 6.70 7.14 -6.11
N ASP A 73 7.59 8.13 -5.92
CA ASP A 73 7.25 9.55 -6.11
C ASP A 73 7.38 9.92 -7.60
N ARG A 74 6.23 9.95 -8.30
CA ARG A 74 6.15 10.33 -9.72
C ARG A 74 6.60 11.78 -9.98
N SER A 75 6.69 12.62 -8.95
CA SER A 75 7.04 14.03 -9.09
C SER A 75 8.53 14.31 -8.90
N ARG A 76 9.31 13.36 -8.36
CA ARG A 76 10.74 13.59 -8.04
C ARG A 76 11.73 12.60 -8.63
N GLY A 77 11.27 11.54 -9.32
CA GLY A 77 12.18 10.59 -9.97
C GLY A 77 13.16 9.89 -8.99
N LEU A 78 12.90 9.96 -7.68
CA LEU A 78 13.78 9.42 -6.66
C LEU A 78 13.17 8.11 -6.15
N TRP A 79 13.56 7.00 -6.76
CA TRP A 79 13.32 5.63 -6.29
C TRP A 79 14.15 5.28 -5.02
N ILE A 80 14.83 6.29 -4.43
CA ILE A 80 15.95 6.14 -3.50
C ILE A 80 15.66 6.82 -2.15
N LEU A 81 14.48 6.62 -1.55
CA LEU A 81 14.31 7.01 -0.14
C LEU A 81 14.41 5.83 0.82
N ASN A 82 14.53 4.60 0.31
CA ASN A 82 14.79 3.43 1.15
C ASN A 82 15.70 2.36 0.50
N ALA A 83 16.32 2.67 -0.64
CA ALA A 83 17.32 1.80 -1.26
C ALA A 83 18.60 1.82 -0.39
N SER A 84 19.04 0.65 0.05
CA SER A 84 20.38 0.50 0.62
C SER A 84 21.44 0.82 -0.44
N SER A 85 22.67 1.09 -0.04
CA SER A 85 23.77 1.32 -1.01
C SER A 85 23.92 0.16 -2.01
N SER A 86 23.52 -1.06 -1.63
CA SER A 86 23.52 -2.22 -2.52
C SER A 86 22.46 -2.13 -3.62
N ASP A 87 21.28 -1.61 -3.30
CA ASP A 87 20.16 -1.47 -4.24
C ASP A 87 20.43 -0.37 -5.28
N ILE A 88 21.20 0.66 -4.91
CA ILE A 88 21.64 1.73 -5.83
C ILE A 88 22.63 1.17 -6.86
N LEU A 89 23.60 0.37 -6.41
CA LEU A 89 24.61 -0.22 -7.30
C LEU A 89 24.01 -1.23 -8.28
N GLU A 90 22.98 -1.98 -7.86
CA GLU A 90 22.30 -2.92 -8.75
C GLU A 90 21.51 -2.20 -9.87
N TYR A 91 20.88 -1.06 -9.56
CA TYR A 91 20.22 -0.23 -10.55
C TYR A 91 21.21 0.37 -11.55
N GLU A 92 22.33 0.92 -11.08
CA GLU A 92 23.37 1.50 -11.96
C GLU A 92 23.98 0.45 -12.91
N SER A 93 24.15 -0.79 -12.43
CA SER A 93 24.63 -1.88 -13.28
C SER A 93 23.63 -2.24 -14.39
N LYS A 94 22.32 -2.22 -14.11
CA LYS A 94 21.26 -2.51 -15.12
C LYS A 94 21.07 -1.37 -16.11
N ALA A 95 21.27 -0.12 -15.69
CA ALA A 95 21.10 1.05 -16.54
C ALA A 95 22.21 1.22 -17.60
N SER A 96 23.33 0.51 -17.45
CA SER A 96 24.46 0.56 -18.39
C SER A 96 24.41 -0.51 -19.48
N ASP A 97 23.42 -1.40 -19.45
CA ASP A 97 23.22 -2.51 -20.41
C ASP A 97 22.10 -2.25 -21.44
N ASP A 98 21.51 -1.04 -21.49
CA ASP A 98 20.57 -0.58 -22.53
C ASP A 98 21.21 0.44 -23.50
#